data_AF-A0A5R8Y1R7-F1
#
_entry.id   AF-A0A5R8Y1R7-F1
#
_cell.length_a   1.000
_cell.length_b   1.000
_cell.length_c   1.000
_cell.angle_alpha   90.00
_cell.angle_beta   90.00
_cell.angle_gamma   90.00
#
_symmetry.space_group_name_H-M   'P 1'
#
loop_
_entity.id
_entity.type
_entity.pdbx_description
1 polymer ?
#
loop_
_entity_poly.entity_id
_entity_poly.type
_entity_poly.pdbx_seq_one_letter_code
_entity_poly.pdbx_strand_id
1 'polypeptide(L)'
;MKTPKLKFYDKGFISKYSNYTEVQILSAGTAVLKLKIYEDRICRDTFECQASRVFNEEYLNRNYDENFLKNLFESDKKEIIHRDKENGILIKIKKD
;
A
#
# COMPACT_ATOMS: atom_id res chain seq x y z
N MET A 1 4.69 6.68 -0.78
CA MET A 1 3.96 6.01 -1.87
C MET A 1 3.35 7.06 -2.79
N LYS A 2 3.67 7.02 -4.09
CA LYS A 2 3.13 7.93 -5.09
C LYS A 2 2.49 7.12 -6.21
N THR A 3 1.23 7.42 -6.49
CA THR A 3 0.42 6.91 -7.60
C THR A 3 -0.36 8.09 -8.20
N PRO A 4 -1.06 7.92 -9.33
CA PRO A 4 -1.87 9.00 -9.89
C PRO A 4 -2.90 9.57 -8.90
N LYS A 5 -3.54 8.70 -8.10
CA LYS A 5 -4.59 9.08 -7.13
C LYS A 5 -4.09 9.25 -5.69
N LEU A 6 -2.98 8.62 -5.29
CA LEU A 6 -2.45 8.65 -3.91
C LEU A 6 -1.05 9.24 -3.87
N LYS A 7 -0.81 10.26 -3.04
CA LYS A 7 0.51 10.92 -2.94
C LYS A 7 0.89 11.13 -1.49
N PHE A 8 1.73 10.24 -0.98
CA PHE A 8 2.22 10.26 0.40
C PHE A 8 3.75 10.13 0.42
N TYR A 9 4.42 10.93 1.26
CA TYR A 9 5.89 10.98 1.33
C TYR A 9 6.44 10.87 2.75
N ASP A 10 5.56 10.64 3.72
CA ASP A 10 5.89 10.73 5.14
C ASP A 10 6.02 9.32 5.78
N LYS A 11 6.38 9.30 7.06
CA LYS A 11 6.58 8.11 7.87
C LYS A 11 5.25 7.44 8.20
N GLY A 12 5.36 6.18 8.59
CA GLY A 12 4.22 5.34 8.87
C GLY A 12 4.61 4.07 9.59
N PHE A 13 3.61 3.24 9.82
CA PHE A 13 3.73 1.94 10.47
C PHE A 13 3.25 0.84 9.53
N ILE A 14 3.94 -0.29 9.56
CA ILE A 14 3.51 -1.54 8.93
C ILE A 14 3.35 -2.54 10.07
N SER A 15 2.12 -2.98 10.33
CA SER A 15 1.79 -3.94 11.36
C SER A 15 1.29 -5.23 10.73
N LYS A 16 2.00 -6.34 10.95
CA LYS A 16 1.65 -7.66 10.42
C LYS A 16 0.76 -8.39 11.43
N TYR A 17 -0.43 -8.80 11.02
CA TYR A 17 -1.33 -9.67 11.78
C TYR A 17 -1.43 -11.03 11.08
N SER A 18 -2.12 -11.99 11.70
CA SER A 18 -2.26 -13.35 11.15
C SER A 18 -2.99 -13.40 9.81
N ASN A 19 -3.93 -12.49 9.57
CA ASN A 19 -4.82 -12.50 8.40
C ASN A 19 -4.74 -11.24 7.53
N TYR A 20 -4.08 -10.17 7.99
CA TYR A 20 -3.87 -8.95 7.21
C TYR A 20 -2.61 -8.23 7.63
N THR A 21 -2.14 -7.36 6.74
CA THR A 21 -1.12 -6.36 7.06
C THR A 21 -1.77 -4.99 7.08
N GLU A 22 -1.57 -4.24 8.17
CA GLU A 22 -2.01 -2.86 8.29
C GLU A 22 -0.87 -1.90 7.91
N VAL A 23 -1.15 -0.96 7.01
CA VAL A 23 -0.23 0.10 6.64
C VAL A 23 -0.87 1.43 7.00
N GLN A 24 -0.23 2.19 7.89
CA GLN A 24 -0.67 3.51 8.28
C GLN A 24 0.39 4.53 7.90
N ILE A 25 0.02 5.60 7.20
CA ILE A 25 0.90 6.74 6.93
C ILE A 25 0.41 7.93 7.75
N LEU A 26 1.33 8.55 8.49
CA LEU A 26 1.07 9.74 9.28
C LEU A 26 1.66 10.96 8.57
N SER A 27 0.94 12.08 8.57
CA SER A 27 1.45 13.38 8.16
C SER A 27 1.21 14.36 9.30
N ALA A 28 2.26 15.03 9.78
CA ALA A 28 2.19 15.94 10.92
C ALA A 28 1.44 15.35 12.14
N GLY A 29 1.67 14.07 12.44
CA GLY A 29 1.06 13.34 13.55
C GLY A 29 -0.37 12.84 13.32
N THR A 30 -0.97 13.12 12.16
CA THR A 30 -2.34 12.69 11.81
C THR A 30 -2.32 11.57 10.78
N ALA A 31 -3.16 10.54 10.93
CA ALA A 31 -3.26 9.46 9.95
C ALA A 31 -3.92 9.96 8.66
N VAL A 32 -3.16 9.96 7.56
CA VAL A 32 -3.62 10.39 6.22
C VAL A 32 -3.89 9.22 5.28
N LEU A 33 -3.39 8.04 5.63
CA LEU A 33 -3.72 6.79 4.97
C LEU A 33 -3.74 5.69 6.03
N LYS A 34 -4.78 4.86 5.99
CA LYS A 34 -4.83 3.60 6.70
C LYS A 34 -5.28 2.54 5.72
N LEU A 35 -4.52 1.46 5.57
CA LEU A 35 -4.86 0.34 4.70
C LEU A 35 -4.82 -0.94 5.52
N LYS A 36 -5.87 -1.75 5.44
CA LYS A 36 -5.82 -3.16 5.84
C LYS A 36 -5.78 -4.01 4.59
N ILE A 37 -4.68 -4.73 4.41
CA ILE A 37 -4.38 -5.51 3.22
C ILE A 37 -4.54 -6.99 3.56
N TYR A 38 -5.62 -7.59 3.09
CA TYR A 38 -5.89 -9.02 3.15
C TYR A 38 -5.41 -9.68 1.85
N GLU A 39 -5.55 -11.01 1.72
CA GLU A 39 -5.29 -11.72 0.45
C GLU A 39 -6.24 -11.25 -0.66
N ASP A 40 -7.54 -11.21 -0.38
CA ASP A 40 -8.59 -10.99 -1.39
C ASP A 40 -9.07 -9.53 -1.50
N ARG A 41 -8.79 -8.71 -0.48
CA ARG A 41 -9.33 -7.35 -0.38
C ARG A 41 -8.39 -6.35 0.28
N ILE A 42 -8.60 -5.09 -0.03
CA ILE A 42 -7.92 -3.95 0.58
C ILE A 42 -8.97 -3.00 1.12
N CYS A 43 -8.84 -2.63 2.40
CA CYS A 43 -9.73 -1.70 3.08
C CYS A 43 -9.00 -0.40 3.43
N ARG A 44 -9.54 0.74 3.00
CA ARG A 44 -9.01 2.09 3.29
C ARG A 44 -9.55 2.68 4.61
N ASP A 45 -10.68 2.17 5.06
CA ASP A 45 -11.30 2.44 6.36
C ASP A 45 -12.22 1.25 6.73
N THR A 46 -12.93 1.35 7.84
CA THR A 46 -13.83 0.33 8.38
C THR A 46 -15.00 0.00 7.43
N PHE A 47 -15.41 0.95 6.58
CA PHE A 47 -16.54 0.80 5.66
C PHE A 47 -16.15 0.79 4.18
N GLU A 48 -14.87 0.98 3.86
CA GLU A 48 -14.39 1.11 2.47
C GLU A 48 -13.42 -0.02 2.15
N CYS A 49 -13.98 -1.18 1.77
CA CYS A 49 -13.23 -2.35 1.31
C CYS A 49 -13.54 -2.65 -0.15
N GLN A 50 -12.51 -2.93 -0.93
CA GLN A 50 -12.64 -3.38 -2.31
C GLN A 50 -11.73 -4.58 -2.58
N ALA A 51 -12.06 -5.40 -3.58
CA ALA A 51 -11.20 -6.51 -3.98
C ALA A 51 -9.80 -6.01 -4.38
N SER A 52 -8.76 -6.78 -4.08
CA SER A 52 -7.36 -6.40 -4.35
C SER A 52 -7.13 -6.03 -5.82
N ARG A 53 -7.75 -6.77 -6.74
CA ARG A 53 -7.73 -6.45 -8.18
C ARG A 53 -8.32 -5.09 -8.52
N VAL A 54 -9.48 -4.76 -7.93
CA VAL A 54 -10.16 -3.47 -8.15
C VAL A 54 -9.32 -2.33 -7.58
N PHE A 55 -8.68 -2.55 -6.42
CA PHE A 55 -7.72 -1.60 -5.87
C PHE A 55 -6.53 -1.37 -6.80
N ASN A 56 -5.94 -2.44 -7.34
CA ASN A 56 -4.82 -2.33 -8.27
C ASN A 56 -5.21 -1.56 -9.53
N GLU A 57 -6.35 -1.85 -10.14
CA GLU A 57 -6.85 -1.12 -11.31
C GLU A 57 -7.07 0.37 -11.01
N GLU A 58 -7.58 0.70 -9.83
CA GLU A 58 -7.95 2.07 -9.49
C GLU A 58 -6.76 2.94 -9.05
N TYR A 59 -5.87 2.39 -8.22
CA TYR A 59 -4.81 3.16 -7.55
C TYR A 59 -3.40 2.82 -8.03
N LEU A 60 -3.21 1.67 -8.70
CA LEU A 60 -1.94 1.22 -9.23
C LEU A 60 -2.07 0.96 -10.74
N ASN A 61 -1.93 -0.29 -11.16
CA ASN A 61 -2.14 -0.74 -12.52
C ASN A 61 -2.89 -2.09 -12.51
N ARG A 62 -3.81 -2.27 -13.47
CA ARG A 62 -4.62 -3.49 -13.65
C ARG A 62 -3.84 -4.80 -13.86
N ASN A 63 -2.59 -4.72 -14.31
CA ASN A 63 -1.74 -5.87 -14.60
C ASN A 63 -0.93 -6.31 -13.37
N TYR A 64 -1.05 -5.61 -12.24
CA TYR A 64 -0.36 -6.03 -11.02
C TYR A 64 -1.12 -7.18 -10.38
N ASP A 65 -0.37 -8.19 -9.93
CA ASP A 65 -0.91 -9.32 -9.19
C ASP A 65 -1.73 -8.86 -7.98
N GLU A 66 -2.81 -9.58 -7.65
CA GLU A 66 -3.69 -9.23 -6.53
C GLU A 66 -2.93 -9.10 -5.21
N ASN A 67 -1.92 -9.96 -5.00
CA ASN A 67 -1.09 -9.97 -3.81
C ASN A 67 0.11 -9.02 -3.87
N PHE A 68 0.28 -8.23 -4.93
CA PHE A 68 1.41 -7.32 -5.11
C PHE A 68 1.62 -6.40 -3.88
N LEU A 69 0.55 -5.73 -3.45
CA LEU A 69 0.59 -4.77 -2.35
C LEU A 69 0.98 -5.46 -1.03
N LYS A 70 0.39 -6.63 -0.77
CA LYS A 70 0.68 -7.42 0.43
C LYS A 70 2.15 -7.85 0.45
N ASN A 71 2.63 -8.47 -0.63
CA ASN A 71 4.00 -8.93 -0.77
C ASN A 71 5.01 -7.77 -0.63
N LEU A 72 4.68 -6.59 -1.16
CA LEU A 72 5.53 -5.42 -1.08
C LEU A 72 5.72 -4.94 0.36
N PHE A 73 4.64 -4.82 1.14
CA PHE A 73 4.70 -4.34 2.51
C PHE A 73 5.20 -5.41 3.49
N GLU A 74 4.96 -6.69 3.19
CA GLU A 74 5.42 -7.80 4.02
C GLU A 74 6.88 -8.18 3.79
N SER A 75 7.49 -7.80 2.66
CA SER A 75 8.89 -8.09 2.35
C SER A 75 9.85 -7.68 3.47
N ASP A 76 10.74 -8.57 3.90
CA ASP A 76 11.70 -8.31 4.99
C ASP A 76 12.91 -7.45 4.58
N LYS A 77 12.93 -6.97 3.32
CA LYS A 77 13.99 -6.08 2.84
C LYS A 77 13.96 -4.74 3.59
N LYS A 78 15.14 -4.28 4.00
CA LYS A 78 15.31 -2.98 4.67
C LYS A 78 14.93 -1.79 3.78
N GLU A 79 15.24 -1.88 2.49
CA GLU A 79 14.87 -0.89 1.50
C GLU A 79 14.19 -1.57 0.31
N ILE A 80 13.05 -1.02 -0.10
CA ILE A 80 12.26 -1.48 -1.24
C ILE A 80 12.01 -0.26 -2.11
N ILE A 81 12.32 -0.39 -3.40
CA ILE A 81 12.05 0.64 -4.41
C ILE A 81 11.33 -0.07 -5.56
N HIS A 82 10.03 0.19 -5.67
CA HIS A 82 9.23 -0.17 -6.83
C HIS A 82 8.99 1.08 -7.68
N ARG A 83 9.48 1.06 -8.92
CA ARG A 83 9.33 2.19 -9.85
C ARG A 83 8.76 1.69 -11.16
N ASP A 84 7.54 2.11 -11.44
CA ASP A 84 6.86 1.89 -12.71
C ASP A 84 6.61 3.25 -13.35
N LYS A 85 7.46 3.58 -14.33
CA LYS A 85 7.45 4.88 -15.01
C LYS A 85 6.26 5.01 -15.95
N GLU A 86 5.84 3.92 -16.57
CA GLU A 86 4.75 3.91 -17.55
C GLU A 86 3.42 4.30 -16.88
N ASN A 87 3.19 3.81 -15.66
CA ASN A 87 1.98 4.09 -14.90
C ASN A 87 2.13 5.22 -13.86
N GLY A 88 3.30 5.86 -13.80
CA GLY A 88 3.57 6.96 -12.86
C GLY A 88 3.56 6.53 -11.39
N ILE A 89 3.94 5.28 -11.10
CA ILE A 89 3.93 4.69 -9.75
C ILE A 89 5.35 4.66 -9.18
N LEU A 90 5.49 5.16 -7.95
CA LEU A 90 6.71 5.05 -7.16
C LEU A 90 6.36 4.67 -5.73
N ILE A 91 6.76 3.46 -5.33
CA ILE A 91 6.62 2.99 -3.95
C ILE A 91 8.03 2.80 -3.40
N LYS A 92 8.38 3.64 -2.42
CA LYS A 92 9.63 3.54 -1.68
C LYS A 92 9.31 3.25 -0.22
N ILE A 93 9.87 2.18 0.32
CA ILE A 93 9.76 1.80 1.72
C ILE A 93 11.18 1.69 2.26
N LYS A 94 11.47 2.44 3.32
CA LYS A 94 12.71 2.34 4.08
C LYS A 94 12.34 2.01 5.51
N LYS A 95 12.76 0.84 5.98
CA LYS A 95 12.53 0.37 7.34
C LYS A 95 13.67 0.90 8.21
N ASP A 96 13.31 1.54 9.32
CA ASP A 96 14.26 2.04 10.33
C ASP A 96 14.85 0.85 11.12
#